data_AF-A0A371GH79-F1
#
_entry.id   AF-A0A371GH79-F1
#
_cell.length_a   1.000
_cell.length_b   1.000
_cell.length_c   1.000
_cell.angle_alpha   90.00
_cell.angle_beta   90.00
_cell.angle_gamma   90.00
#
_symmetry.space_group_name_H-M   'P 1'
#
loop_
_entity.id
_entity.type
_entity.pdbx_description
1 polymer ?
#
loop_
_entity_poly.entity_id
_entity_poly.type
_entity_poly.pdbx_seq_one_letter_code
_entity_poly.pdbx_strand_id
1 'polypeptide(L)'
;MPFHLTFNTKVVILVEIGESSPRIALFQPSQNEEELRVNLDLLQEAREVAHVKEYAIEARADLVLRKITRTMDNNKLTPNWEGSFRIIEDVGKGAYRLKHLDGKRIPRTWNVANL
;
A
#
# COMPACT_ATOMS: atom_id res chain seq x y z
N MET A 1 -0.88 71.83 35.52
CA MET A 1 -1.73 70.85 34.79
C MET A 1 -3.11 71.48 34.65
N PRO A 2 -3.79 71.50 33.48
CA PRO A 2 -3.93 70.37 32.54
C PRO A 2 -3.74 70.70 31.03
N PHE A 3 -3.96 69.65 30.24
CA PHE A 3 -3.49 69.29 28.90
C PHE A 3 -4.43 69.73 27.77
N HIS A 4 -3.87 70.02 26.59
CA HIS A 4 -4.61 70.26 25.35
C HIS A 4 -4.87 68.97 24.58
N LEU A 5 -6.12 68.83 24.14
CA LEU A 5 -6.66 67.79 23.29
C LEU A 5 -6.48 68.19 21.83
N THR A 6 -5.86 67.36 20.99
CA THR A 6 -6.03 67.47 19.53
C THR A 6 -6.01 66.13 18.80
N PHE A 7 -7.19 65.86 18.22
CA PHE A 7 -7.45 65.30 16.88
C PHE A 7 -6.96 63.89 16.53
N ASN A 8 -7.91 62.96 16.63
CA ASN A 8 -8.41 62.12 15.52
C ASN A 8 -7.36 61.69 14.46
N THR A 9 -6.35 60.94 14.87
CA THR A 9 -5.53 60.16 13.92
C THR A 9 -5.92 58.70 14.04
N LYS A 10 -6.68 58.25 13.03
CA LYS A 10 -6.82 56.85 12.69
C LYS A 10 -5.41 56.32 12.43
N VAL A 11 -4.78 55.72 13.43
CA VAL A 11 -3.48 55.05 13.26
C VAL A 11 -3.75 53.80 12.45
N VAL A 12 -3.64 53.94 11.13
CA VAL A 12 -3.50 52.81 10.22
C VAL A 12 -2.07 52.33 10.43
N ILE A 13 -1.91 51.25 11.19
CA ILE A 13 -0.64 50.52 11.21
C ILE A 13 -0.53 49.90 9.81
N LEU A 14 0.18 50.58 8.91
CA LEU A 14 0.80 49.90 7.78
C LEU A 14 1.84 48.98 8.39
N VAL A 15 1.43 47.75 8.69
CA VAL A 15 2.38 46.67 8.88
C VAL A 15 3.03 46.53 7.50
N GLU A 16 4.19 47.15 7.33
CA GLU A 16 5.07 46.87 6.22
C GLU A 16 5.42 45.38 6.36
N ILE A 17 4.65 44.54 5.67
CA ILE A 17 5.06 43.19 5.31
C ILE A 17 6.16 43.38 4.25
N GLY A 18 7.29 43.92 4.69
CA GLY A 18 8.39 44.41 3.86
C GLY A 18 9.73 43.82 4.24
N GLU A 19 9.83 43.01 5.30
CA GLU A 19 10.98 42.13 5.47
C GLU A 19 10.75 40.87 4.64
N SER A 20 11.23 40.92 3.41
CA SER A 20 11.51 39.71 2.63
C SER A 20 12.46 38.84 3.43
N SER A 21 11.89 37.87 4.16
CA SER A 21 12.66 36.86 4.89
C SER A 21 13.74 36.30 3.96
N PRO A 22 14.98 36.02 4.44
CA PRO A 22 16.04 35.46 3.60
C PRO A 22 15.61 34.20 2.83
N ARG A 23 14.60 33.49 3.35
CA ARG A 23 13.95 32.35 2.71
C ARG A 23 13.27 32.68 1.37
N ILE A 24 12.74 33.89 1.21
CA ILE A 24 12.11 34.39 -0.03
C ILE A 24 13.18 34.96 -0.97
N ALA A 25 14.20 35.64 -0.43
CA ALA A 25 15.25 36.27 -1.23
C ALA A 25 16.16 35.27 -1.96
N LEU A 26 16.38 34.07 -1.39
CA LEU A 26 17.15 32.98 -2.02
C LEU A 26 16.26 31.89 -2.64
N PHE A 27 14.93 32.08 -2.69
CA PHE A 27 14.04 31.08 -3.26
C PHE A 27 14.29 30.92 -4.76
N GLN A 28 14.84 29.77 -5.16
CA GLN A 28 15.07 29.41 -6.56
C GLN A 28 13.94 28.47 -7.02
N PRO A 29 12.85 28.98 -7.59
CA PRO A 29 11.69 28.17 -7.96
C PRO A 29 12.03 27.07 -8.98
N SER A 30 12.97 27.35 -9.91
CA SER A 30 13.42 26.36 -10.91
C SER A 30 14.20 25.20 -10.29
N GLN A 31 15.06 25.46 -9.29
CA GLN A 31 15.80 24.41 -8.59
C GLN A 31 14.86 23.55 -7.73
N ASN A 32 13.91 24.18 -7.04
CA ASN A 32 12.90 23.47 -6.26
C ASN A 32 11.96 22.63 -7.16
N GLU A 33 11.59 23.14 -8.33
CA GLU A 33 10.78 22.38 -9.29
C GLU A 33 11.54 21.15 -9.81
N GLU A 34 12.83 21.29 -10.11
CA GLU A 34 13.67 20.16 -10.52
C GLU A 34 13.83 19.14 -9.38
N GLU A 35 14.10 19.60 -8.16
CA GLU A 35 14.19 18.72 -6.98
C GLU A 35 12.87 17.99 -6.70
N LEU A 36 11.74 18.68 -6.87
CA LEU A 36 10.41 18.10 -6.72
C LEU A 36 10.15 17.02 -7.78
N ARG A 37 10.58 17.23 -9.02
CA ARG A 37 10.49 16.22 -10.10
C ARG A 37 11.30 14.98 -9.76
N VAL A 38 12.55 15.15 -9.32
CA VAL A 38 13.42 14.05 -8.90
C VAL A 38 12.84 13.29 -7.71
N ASN A 39 12.26 14.00 -6.74
CA ASN A 39 11.62 13.37 -5.59
C ASN A 39 10.40 12.51 -6.01
N LEU A 40 9.58 13.05 -6.93
CA LEU A 40 8.42 12.33 -7.44
C LEU A 40 8.82 11.06 -8.22
N ASP A 41 9.86 11.16 -9.04
CA ASP A 41 10.43 10.03 -9.78
C ASP A 41 10.93 8.93 -8.82
N LEU A 42 11.70 9.31 -7.80
CA LEU A 42 12.18 8.38 -6.78
C LEU A 42 11.04 7.70 -6.01
N LEU A 43 9.97 8.43 -5.70
CA LEU A 43 8.78 7.88 -5.06
C LEU A 43 8.04 6.90 -5.98
N GLN A 44 7.98 7.19 -7.27
CA GLN A 44 7.39 6.31 -8.27
C GLN A 44 8.20 5.02 -8.40
N GLU A 45 9.52 5.11 -8.54
CA GLU A 45 10.42 3.94 -8.57
C GLU A 45 10.28 3.08 -7.31
N ALA A 46 10.27 3.71 -6.12
CA ALA A 46 10.10 3.00 -4.86
C ALA A 46 8.77 2.25 -4.80
N ARG A 47 7.69 2.84 -5.33
CA ARG A 47 6.37 2.22 -5.42
C ARG A 47 6.36 1.04 -6.39
N GLU A 48 6.99 1.17 -7.55
CA GLU A 48 7.10 0.09 -8.54
C GLU A 48 7.90 -1.08 -7.98
N VAL A 49 9.04 -0.81 -7.34
CA VAL A 49 9.86 -1.83 -6.67
C VAL A 49 9.07 -2.52 -5.56
N ALA A 50 8.30 -1.78 -4.75
CA ALA A 50 7.45 -2.37 -3.73
C ALA A 50 6.38 -3.28 -4.35
N HIS A 51 5.73 -2.85 -5.44
CA HIS A 51 4.72 -3.63 -6.13
C HIS A 51 5.27 -4.92 -6.76
N VAL A 52 6.44 -4.84 -7.41
CA VAL A 52 7.13 -6.01 -7.96
C VAL A 52 7.55 -6.97 -6.85
N LYS A 53 8.06 -6.45 -5.73
CA LYS A 53 8.41 -7.28 -4.57
C LYS A 53 7.19 -7.97 -3.97
N GLU A 54 6.07 -7.26 -3.83
CA GLU A 54 4.81 -7.83 -3.35
C GLU A 54 4.32 -8.94 -4.28
N TYR A 55 4.30 -8.69 -5.60
CA TYR A 55 3.94 -9.69 -6.59
C TYR A 55 4.89 -10.91 -6.57
N ALA A 56 6.19 -10.69 -6.42
CA ALA A 56 7.17 -11.78 -6.32
C ALA A 56 6.99 -12.60 -5.02
N ILE A 57 6.69 -11.97 -3.89
CA ILE A 57 6.35 -12.65 -2.64
C ILE A 57 5.08 -13.46 -2.82
N GLU A 58 4.07 -12.88 -3.47
CA GLU A 58 2.82 -13.54 -3.77
C GLU A 58 3.00 -14.76 -4.70
N ALA A 59 3.86 -14.65 -5.71
CA ALA A 59 4.20 -15.73 -6.63
C ALA A 59 5.00 -16.86 -5.95
N ARG A 60 5.77 -16.54 -4.90
CA ARG A 60 6.55 -17.50 -4.11
C ARG A 60 5.74 -18.20 -3.01
N ALA A 61 4.47 -17.86 -2.82
CA ALA A 61 3.61 -18.57 -1.88
C ALA A 61 3.41 -20.03 -2.33
N ASP A 62 3.62 -20.98 -1.43
CA ASP A 62 3.52 -22.42 -1.70
C ASP A 62 2.13 -22.78 -2.26
N LEU A 63 2.10 -23.15 -3.54
CA LEU A 63 0.91 -23.62 -4.23
C LEU A 63 0.75 -25.12 -3.98
N VAL A 64 -0.43 -25.51 -3.48
CA VAL A 64 -0.79 -26.90 -3.21
C VAL A 64 -1.97 -27.32 -4.08
N LEU A 65 -1.95 -28.56 -4.55
CA LEU A 65 -3.05 -29.15 -5.30
C LEU A 65 -3.97 -29.90 -4.34
N ARG A 66 -5.28 -29.82 -4.52
CA ARG A 66 -6.20 -30.55 -3.64
C ARG A 66 -6.58 -31.88 -4.26
N LYS A 67 -6.57 -32.97 -3.48
CA LYS A 67 -7.07 -34.26 -3.94
C LYS A 67 -8.61 -34.26 -4.00
N ILE A 68 -9.16 -34.66 -5.14
CA ILE A 68 -10.60 -34.89 -5.31
C ILE A 68 -10.97 -36.19 -4.59
N THR A 69 -11.89 -36.12 -3.62
CA THR A 69 -12.51 -37.31 -3.05
C THR A 69 -13.40 -37.97 -4.11
N ARG A 70 -13.20 -39.27 -4.37
CA ARG A 70 -13.91 -40.01 -5.42
C ARG A 70 -15.42 -39.96 -5.21
N THR A 71 -16.13 -39.09 -5.93
CA THR A 71 -17.59 -39.09 -6.03
C THR A 71 -18.03 -40.05 -7.13
N MET A 72 -19.30 -40.49 -7.12
CA MET A 72 -19.81 -41.50 -8.09
C MET A 72 -19.65 -41.07 -9.55
N ASP A 73 -19.49 -39.77 -9.80
CA ASP A 73 -19.42 -39.14 -11.13
C ASP A 73 -17.99 -39.09 -11.69
N ASN A 74 -17.01 -39.65 -10.95
CA ASN A 74 -15.60 -39.60 -11.31
C ASN A 74 -15.29 -40.74 -12.27
N ASN A 75 -15.41 -40.48 -13.57
CA ASN A 75 -14.95 -41.41 -14.58
C ASN A 75 -13.42 -41.61 -14.48
N LYS A 76 -12.90 -42.76 -14.91
CA LYS A 76 -11.48 -43.19 -14.81
C LYS A 76 -10.45 -42.21 -15.42
N LEU A 77 -10.93 -41.18 -16.13
CA LEU A 77 -10.15 -40.19 -16.87
C LEU A 77 -10.12 -38.80 -16.20
N THR A 78 -10.88 -38.56 -15.13
CA THR A 78 -10.84 -37.27 -14.43
C THR A 78 -9.57 -37.19 -13.57
N PRO A 79 -8.77 -36.11 -13.67
CA PRO A 79 -7.59 -35.95 -12.83
C PRO A 79 -7.99 -35.99 -11.35
N ASN A 80 -7.24 -36.73 -10.53
CA ASN A 80 -7.52 -36.92 -9.11
C ASN A 80 -7.18 -35.68 -8.25
N TRP A 81 -6.65 -34.62 -8.87
CA TRP A 81 -6.17 -33.41 -8.24
C TRP A 81 -6.87 -32.21 -8.88
N GLU A 82 -7.33 -31.27 -8.06
CA GLU A 82 -8.08 -30.09 -8.45
C GLU A 82 -7.33 -28.85 -8.01
N GLY A 83 -7.21 -27.88 -8.92
CA GLY A 83 -6.90 -26.47 -8.65
C GLY A 83 -5.57 -26.18 -7.96
N SER A 84 -5.08 -24.95 -8.12
CA SER A 84 -3.95 -24.44 -7.35
C SER A 84 -4.48 -23.61 -6.17
N PHE A 85 -4.17 -24.03 -4.95
CA PHE A 85 -4.58 -23.37 -3.71
C PHE A 85 -3.37 -22.86 -2.95
N ARG A 86 -3.56 -21.85 -2.11
CA ARG A 86 -2.55 -21.35 -1.18
C ARG A 86 -2.90 -21.71 0.25
N ILE A 87 -1.92 -22.20 1.00
CA ILE A 87 -2.05 -22.39 2.45
C ILE A 87 -2.02 -21.01 3.13
N ILE A 88 -3.00 -20.73 3.99
CA ILE A 88 -3.11 -19.46 4.72
C ILE A 88 -2.88 -19.58 6.21
N GLU A 89 -3.07 -20.77 6.78
CA GLU A 89 -2.93 -21.01 8.21
C GLU A 89 -2.71 -22.50 8.44
N ASP A 90 -1.75 -22.82 9.31
CA ASP A 90 -1.64 -24.14 9.94
C ASP A 90 -2.57 -24.18 11.15
N VAL A 91 -3.58 -25.05 11.10
CA VAL A 91 -4.54 -25.26 12.19
C VAL A 91 -3.99 -26.28 13.21
N GLY A 92 -2.80 -26.82 12.96
CA GLY A 92 -2.17 -27.87 13.75
C GLY A 92 -2.64 -29.27 13.36
N LYS A 93 -1.85 -30.28 13.78
CA LYS A 93 -2.12 -31.72 13.53
C LYS A 93 -2.24 -32.08 12.03
N GLY A 94 -1.51 -31.36 11.16
CA GLY A 94 -1.52 -31.57 9.72
C GLY A 94 -2.80 -31.12 9.03
N ALA A 95 -3.54 -30.17 9.62
CA ALA A 95 -4.67 -29.53 9.00
C ALA A 95 -4.32 -28.08 8.62
N TYR A 96 -4.61 -27.70 7.37
CA TYR A 96 -4.33 -26.40 6.80
C TYR A 96 -5.62 -25.70 6.35
N ARG A 97 -5.68 -24.38 6.46
CA ARG A 97 -6.67 -23.58 5.75
C ARG A 97 -6.13 -23.18 4.41
N LEU A 98 -6.99 -23.24 3.40
CA LEU A 98 -6.66 -22.90 2.03
C LEU A 98 -7.36 -21.62 1.58
N LYS A 99 -6.78 -20.98 0.58
CA LYS A 99 -7.31 -19.82 -0.11
C LYS A 99 -7.14 -20.02 -1.62
N HIS A 100 -8.12 -19.58 -2.39
CA HIS A 100 -7.96 -19.51 -3.84
C HIS A 100 -6.90 -18.48 -4.22
N LEU A 101 -6.32 -18.62 -5.41
CA LEU A 101 -5.43 -17.60 -5.99
C LEU A 101 -6.10 -16.22 -6.06
N ASP A 102 -7.41 -16.19 -6.29
CA ASP A 102 -8.27 -14.99 -6.34
C ASP A 102 -8.57 -14.35 -4.98
N GLY A 103 -7.79 -14.64 -3.94
CA GLY A 103 -8.00 -13.96 -2.67
C GLY A 103 -9.17 -14.53 -1.81
N LYS A 104 -9.99 -15.43 -2.35
CA LYS A 104 -11.15 -16.00 -1.61
C LYS A 104 -10.73 -17.12 -0.65
N ARG A 105 -11.05 -16.96 0.64
CA ARG A 105 -10.78 -17.98 1.67
C ARG A 105 -11.74 -19.16 1.53
N ILE A 106 -11.22 -20.37 1.69
CA ILE A 106 -12.04 -21.58 1.74
C ILE A 106 -12.38 -21.83 3.21
N PRO A 107 -13.67 -21.88 3.60
CA PRO A 107 -14.06 -21.96 5.01
C PRO A 107 -13.71 -23.31 5.67
N ARG A 108 -13.41 -24.34 4.87
CA ARG A 108 -13.08 -25.69 5.36
C ARG A 108 -11.58 -25.87 5.56
N THR A 109 -11.21 -26.56 6.64
CA THR A 109 -9.85 -27.04 6.92
C THR A 109 -9.56 -28.34 6.17
N TRP A 110 -8.37 -28.45 5.59
CA TRP A 110 -7.93 -29.57 4.76
C TRP A 110 -6.76 -30.30 5.40
N ASN A 111 -6.82 -31.62 5.46
CA ASN A 111 -5.72 -32.43 5.96
C ASN A 111 -4.61 -32.54 4.90
N VAL A 112 -3.35 -32.57 5.34
CA VAL A 112 -2.15 -32.74 4.48
C VAL A 112 -2.23 -33.98 3.59
N ALA A 113 -2.90 -35.05 4.01
CA ALA A 113 -3.08 -36.24 3.19
C ALA A 113 -4.00 -36.02 1.96
N ASN A 114 -4.71 -34.89 1.92
CA ASN A 114 -5.59 -34.48 0.83
C ASN A 114 -5.07 -33.23 0.08
N LEU A 115 -3.81 -32.83 0.35
CA LEU A 115 -3.04 -31.79 -0.35
C LEU A 115 -1.83 -32.43 -1.04
#